data_AF-A0A7J6KSF4-F1
#
_entry.id   AF-A0A7J6KSF4-F1
#
_cell.length_a   1.000
_cell.length_b   1.000
_cell.length_c   1.000
_cell.angle_alpha   90.00
_cell.angle_beta   90.00
_cell.angle_gamma   90.00
#
_symmetry.space_group_name_H-M   'P 1'
#
loop_
_entity.id
_entity.type
_entity.pdbx_description
1 polymer ?
#
loop_
_entity_poly.entity_id
_entity_poly.type
_entity_poly.pdbx_seq_one_letter_code
_entity_poly.pdbx_strand_id
1 'polypeptide(L)'
;KVTKIGVGMGSSDFKKVRETFGFAIPQEQTIDMLKEAEERGLEKPGLQGMCESIGYSIDKPGYLPRFYHWTAPELTRGQKLYAAGDVWFPILVAAKWGVINLDQEELAHMTSLVIKIPPVEDLGKRPSFLARLFGCMKA
;
A
#
# COMPACT_ATOMS: atom_id res chain seq x y z
N LYS A 1 -5.71 20.18 12.96
CA LYS A 1 -5.81 18.78 13.44
C LYS A 1 -5.34 17.89 12.29
N VAL A 2 -4.49 16.88 12.53
CA VAL A 2 -3.93 16.04 11.45
C VAL A 2 -4.61 14.68 11.47
N THR A 3 -5.34 14.35 10.40
CA THR A 3 -5.98 13.04 10.23
C THR A 3 -4.93 11.97 9.92
N LYS A 4 -5.09 10.80 10.53
CA LYS A 4 -4.26 9.61 10.31
C LYS A 4 -5.08 8.59 9.53
N ILE A 5 -4.51 8.02 8.48
CA ILE A 5 -5.19 7.07 7.61
C ILE A 5 -4.38 5.78 7.64
N GLY A 6 -5.08 4.66 7.77
CA GLY A 6 -4.46 3.33 7.77
C GLY A 6 -5.48 2.26 7.41
N VAL A 7 -5.05 1.01 7.39
CA VAL A 7 -5.88 -0.16 7.05
C VAL A 7 -5.81 -1.15 8.17
N GLY A 8 -6.98 -1.53 8.70
CA GLY A 8 -7.07 -2.52 9.77
C GLY A 8 -6.41 -2.03 11.05
N MET A 9 -6.55 -0.73 11.36
CA MET A 9 -6.01 -0.12 12.58
C MET A 9 -6.83 -0.58 13.79
N GLY A 10 -6.61 -1.83 14.18
CA GLY A 10 -7.28 -2.44 15.31
C GLY A 10 -6.68 -2.05 16.65
N SER A 11 -7.29 -2.54 17.71
CA SER A 11 -6.77 -2.40 19.08
C SER A 11 -5.34 -2.95 19.23
N SER A 12 -4.92 -3.90 18.39
CA SER A 12 -3.58 -4.48 18.39
C SER A 12 -2.48 -3.50 17.96
N ASP A 13 -2.71 -2.68 16.93
CA ASP A 13 -1.68 -1.78 16.41
C ASP A 13 -1.56 -0.54 17.29
N PHE A 14 -2.68 0.02 17.75
CA PHE A 14 -2.64 1.09 18.76
C PHE A 14 -1.96 0.64 20.05
N LYS A 15 -2.21 -0.60 20.48
CA LYS A 15 -1.54 -1.20 21.64
C LYS A 15 -0.03 -1.30 21.40
N LYS A 16 0.41 -1.86 20.27
CA LYS A 16 1.84 -1.96 19.91
C LYS A 16 2.53 -0.61 19.83
N VAL A 17 1.91 0.39 19.21
CA VAL A 17 2.46 1.74 19.09
C VAL A 17 2.69 2.34 20.48
N ARG A 18 1.69 2.21 21.37
CA ARG A 18 1.80 2.68 22.75
C ARG A 18 2.86 1.93 23.55
N GLU A 19 2.90 0.61 23.45
CA GLU A 19 3.84 -0.24 24.19
C GLU A 19 5.29 -0.06 23.71
N THR A 20 5.50 0.16 22.41
CA THR A 20 6.84 0.25 21.81
C THR A 20 7.38 1.68 21.86
N PHE A 21 6.53 2.68 21.62
CA PHE A 21 6.97 4.07 21.43
C PHE A 21 6.42 5.06 22.46
N GLY A 22 5.55 4.63 23.37
CA GLY A 22 5.08 5.44 24.50
C GLY A 22 4.07 6.54 24.14
N PHE A 23 3.52 6.57 22.92
CA PHE A 23 2.49 7.53 22.54
C PHE A 23 1.19 6.85 22.10
N ALA A 24 0.07 7.55 22.31
CA ALA A 24 -1.25 7.13 21.86
C ALA A 24 -1.64 7.89 20.59
N ILE A 25 -2.22 7.17 19.63
CA ILE A 25 -2.88 7.80 18.48
C ILE A 25 -4.36 7.95 18.86
N PRO A 26 -4.90 9.18 18.94
CA PRO A 26 -6.29 9.35 19.33
C PRO A 26 -7.21 8.85 18.22
N GLN A 27 -8.14 7.96 18.57
CA GLN A 27 -8.98 7.23 17.60
C GLN A 27 -9.87 8.17 16.79
N GLU A 28 -10.31 9.29 17.37
CA GLU A 28 -11.10 10.34 16.72
C GLU A 28 -10.31 11.17 15.69
N GLN A 29 -9.05 10.84 15.47
CA GLN A 29 -8.20 11.40 14.41
C GLN A 29 -7.80 10.34 13.39
N THR A 30 -8.37 9.14 13.48
CA THR A 30 -8.03 8.02 12.61
C THR A 30 -9.18 7.67 11.66
N ILE A 31 -8.84 7.41 10.41
CA ILE A 31 -9.72 6.82 9.41
C ILE A 31 -9.17 5.42 9.12
N ASP A 32 -9.97 4.41 9.42
CA ASP A 32 -9.66 3.02 9.13
C ASP A 32 -10.30 2.61 7.81
N MET A 33 -9.47 2.56 6.77
CA MET A 33 -9.91 2.25 5.42
C MET A 33 -10.44 0.82 5.26
N LEU A 34 -10.13 -0.10 6.19
CA LEU A 34 -10.73 -1.44 6.19
C LEU A 34 -12.24 -1.36 6.41
N LYS A 35 -12.68 -0.53 7.36
CA LYS A 35 -14.11 -0.32 7.63
C LYS A 35 -14.81 0.36 6.45
N GLU A 36 -14.17 1.37 5.87
CA GLU A 36 -14.66 2.03 4.65
C GLU A 36 -14.84 1.04 3.49
N ALA A 37 -13.92 0.07 3.34
CA ALA A 37 -14.04 -0.97 2.32
C ALA A 37 -15.20 -1.94 2.59
N GLU A 38 -15.39 -2.34 3.86
CA GLU A 38 -16.49 -3.19 4.29
C GLU A 38 -17.86 -2.49 4.08
N GLU A 39 -17.97 -1.22 4.46
CA GLU A 39 -19.18 -0.40 4.27
C GLU A 39 -19.54 -0.21 2.79
N ARG A 40 -18.53 -0.18 1.91
CA ARG A 40 -18.71 -0.13 0.45
C ARG A 40 -19.01 -1.49 -0.18
N GLY A 41 -19.04 -2.56 0.61
CA GLY A 41 -19.36 -3.91 0.14
C GLY A 41 -18.24 -4.55 -0.68
N LEU A 42 -16.98 -4.19 -0.44
CA LEU A 42 -15.84 -4.76 -1.15
C LEU A 42 -15.65 -6.24 -0.74
N GLU A 43 -15.70 -7.17 -1.70
CA GLU A 43 -15.56 -8.61 -1.45
C GLU A 43 -14.22 -8.96 -0.77
N LYS A 44 -13.17 -8.21 -1.11
CA LYS A 44 -11.82 -8.32 -0.53
C LYS A 44 -11.43 -7.01 0.14
N PRO A 45 -11.81 -6.77 1.41
CA PRO A 45 -11.67 -5.45 2.04
C PRO A 45 -10.24 -5.13 2.48
N GLY A 46 -9.28 -6.05 2.31
CA GLY A 46 -7.86 -5.79 2.59
C GLY A 46 -7.21 -4.81 1.61
N LEU A 47 -6.06 -4.24 1.99
CA LEU A 47 -5.35 -3.21 1.21
C LEU A 47 -5.12 -3.60 -0.25
N GLN A 48 -4.82 -4.86 -0.54
CA GLN A 48 -4.68 -5.33 -1.92
C GLN A 48 -5.98 -5.16 -2.73
N GLY A 49 -7.12 -5.63 -2.20
CA GLY A 49 -8.41 -5.50 -2.89
C GLY A 49 -8.85 -4.04 -3.03
N MET A 50 -8.54 -3.21 -2.04
CA MET A 50 -8.75 -1.76 -2.14
C MET A 50 -7.93 -1.14 -3.27
N CYS A 51 -6.65 -1.49 -3.41
CA CYS A 51 -5.82 -1.02 -4.52
C CYS A 51 -6.37 -1.50 -5.88
N GLU A 52 -6.78 -2.76 -5.96
CA GLU A 52 -7.37 -3.33 -7.17
C GLU A 52 -8.63 -2.56 -7.58
N SER A 53 -9.46 -2.13 -6.62
CA SER A 53 -10.67 -1.34 -6.88
C SER A 53 -10.43 0.03 -7.53
N ILE A 54 -9.23 0.61 -7.35
CA ILE A 54 -8.83 1.89 -7.94
C ILE A 54 -7.85 1.72 -9.11
N GLY A 55 -7.69 0.49 -9.63
CA GLY A 55 -6.87 0.18 -10.80
C GLY A 55 -5.37 0.03 -10.52
N TYR A 56 -4.99 -0.25 -9.28
CA TYR A 56 -3.59 -0.47 -8.88
C TYR A 56 -3.40 -1.85 -8.25
N SER A 57 -2.16 -2.29 -8.11
CA SER A 57 -1.87 -3.49 -7.33
C SER A 57 -0.55 -3.33 -6.59
N ILE A 58 -0.52 -3.95 -5.41
CA ILE A 58 0.65 -4.00 -4.54
C ILE A 58 1.31 -5.33 -4.80
N ASP A 59 2.53 -5.29 -5.36
CA ASP A 59 3.36 -6.49 -5.41
C ASP A 59 3.81 -6.85 -3.99
N LYS A 60 3.26 -7.94 -3.44
CA LYS A 60 3.82 -8.62 -2.27
C LYS A 60 4.83 -9.63 -2.80
N PRO A 61 6.15 -9.39 -2.66
CA PRO A 61 7.15 -10.36 -3.08
C PRO A 61 7.23 -11.51 -2.05
N GLY A 62 6.17 -12.31 -1.97
CA GLY A 62 6.08 -13.51 -1.12
C GLY A 62 7.01 -14.64 -1.56
N TYR A 63 7.65 -14.51 -2.72
CA TYR A 63 8.63 -15.45 -3.26
C TYR A 63 10.04 -15.27 -2.69
N LEU A 64 10.28 -14.24 -1.88
CA LEU A 64 11.60 -13.95 -1.31
C LEU A 64 11.72 -14.52 0.13
N PRO A 65 12.57 -15.54 0.37
CA PRO A 65 12.64 -16.29 1.64
C PRO A 65 12.96 -15.45 2.91
N ARG A 66 13.38 -14.19 2.74
CA ARG A 66 13.75 -13.27 3.83
C ARG A 66 13.04 -11.92 3.75
N PHE A 67 12.03 -11.78 2.90
CA PHE A 67 11.37 -10.49 2.70
C PHE A 67 10.82 -9.91 4.01
N TYR A 68 10.32 -10.77 4.88
CA TYR A 68 9.73 -10.38 6.16
C TYR A 68 10.75 -10.22 7.30
N HIS A 69 12.06 -10.28 7.01
CA HIS A 69 13.10 -10.04 8.01
C HIS A 69 13.31 -8.54 8.22
N TRP A 70 12.39 -7.91 8.97
CA TRP A 70 12.38 -6.46 9.23
C TRP A 70 13.41 -6.00 10.28
N THR A 71 14.08 -6.93 10.96
CA THR A 71 15.11 -6.66 11.98
C THR A 71 16.53 -6.60 11.42
N ALA A 72 16.70 -6.76 10.10
CA ALA A 72 18.01 -6.68 9.46
C ALA A 72 18.61 -5.27 9.63
N PRO A 73 19.94 -5.14 9.80
CA PRO A 73 20.62 -3.84 9.90
C PRO A 73 20.35 -2.94 8.69
N GLU A 74 20.17 -3.55 7.51
CA GLU A 74 19.82 -2.87 6.28
C GLU A 74 18.62 -3.56 5.60
N LEU A 75 17.62 -2.74 5.23
CA LEU A 75 16.50 -3.18 4.43
C LEU A 75 16.85 -3.15 2.94
N THR A 76 16.46 -4.21 2.23
CA THR A 76 16.55 -4.27 0.77
C THR A 76 15.67 -3.20 0.12
N ARG A 77 15.97 -2.86 -1.15
CA ARG A 77 15.13 -1.94 -1.93
C ARG A 77 13.67 -2.41 -2.00
N GLY A 78 13.42 -3.71 -2.17
CA GLY A 78 12.07 -4.27 -2.23
C GLY A 78 11.31 -4.08 -0.91
N GLN A 79 11.97 -4.32 0.24
CA GLN A 79 11.36 -4.10 1.55
C GLN A 79 11.01 -2.62 1.78
N LYS A 80 11.91 -1.71 1.42
CA LYS A 80 11.68 -0.25 1.50
C LYS A 80 10.50 0.18 0.64
N LEU A 81 10.43 -0.29 -0.61
CA LEU A 81 9.33 0.03 -1.53
C LEU A 81 7.99 -0.51 -1.05
N TYR A 82 7.97 -1.76 -0.55
CA TYR A 82 6.76 -2.35 -0.02
C TYR A 82 6.25 -1.64 1.24
N ALA A 83 7.14 -1.34 2.20
CA ALA A 83 6.78 -0.59 3.40
C ALA A 83 6.26 0.82 3.06
N ALA A 84 6.87 1.49 2.07
CA ALA A 84 6.36 2.76 1.57
C ALA A 84 4.97 2.61 0.94
N GLY A 85 4.75 1.57 0.13
CA GLY A 85 3.44 1.26 -0.45
C GLY A 85 2.34 1.04 0.59
N ASP A 86 2.65 0.31 1.66
CA ASP A 86 1.70 -0.02 2.74
C ASP A 86 1.13 1.23 3.43
N VAL A 87 1.88 2.34 3.44
CA VAL A 87 1.44 3.65 3.98
C VAL A 87 0.83 4.54 2.91
N TRP A 88 1.37 4.49 1.69
CA TRP A 88 0.96 5.35 0.59
C TRP A 88 -0.41 5.02 0.02
N PHE A 89 -0.65 3.74 -0.26
CA PHE A 89 -1.87 3.29 -0.92
C PHE A 89 -3.15 3.57 -0.14
N PRO A 90 -3.21 3.42 1.20
CA PRO A 90 -4.39 3.83 1.97
C PRO A 90 -4.81 5.29 1.72
N ILE A 91 -3.85 6.21 1.61
CA ILE A 91 -4.11 7.63 1.37
C ILE A 91 -4.65 7.83 -0.06
N LEU A 92 -4.03 7.18 -1.05
CA LEU A 92 -4.47 7.25 -2.44
C LEU A 92 -5.88 6.68 -2.61
N VAL A 93 -6.18 5.53 -1.98
CA VAL A 93 -7.51 4.92 -1.96
C VAL A 93 -8.51 5.89 -1.33
N ALA A 94 -8.20 6.43 -0.14
CA ALA A 94 -9.06 7.39 0.54
C ALA A 94 -9.41 8.59 -0.34
N ALA A 95 -8.42 9.15 -1.05
CA ALA A 95 -8.64 10.26 -1.97
C ALA A 95 -9.49 9.86 -3.19
N LYS A 96 -9.20 8.71 -3.82
CA LYS A 96 -9.95 8.21 -4.98
C LYS A 96 -11.40 7.85 -4.65
N TRP A 97 -11.64 7.43 -3.41
CA TRP A 97 -12.97 7.10 -2.89
C TRP A 97 -13.73 8.30 -2.33
N GLY A 98 -13.11 9.49 -2.31
CA GLY A 98 -13.71 10.72 -1.78
C GLY A 98 -13.84 10.77 -0.26
N VAL A 99 -13.11 9.92 0.47
CA VAL A 99 -13.07 9.91 1.94
C VAL A 99 -12.28 11.11 2.46
N ILE A 100 -11.24 11.50 1.72
CA ILE A 100 -10.48 12.73 1.96
C ILE A 100 -10.43 13.58 0.69
N ASN A 101 -10.23 14.88 0.87
CA ASN A 101 -9.94 15.79 -0.22
C ASN A 101 -8.44 16.06 -0.26
N LEU A 102 -7.84 15.75 -1.40
CA LEU A 102 -6.51 16.24 -1.79
C LEU A 102 -6.70 17.20 -2.95
N ASP A 103 -5.82 18.19 -3.08
CA ASP A 103 -5.84 19.00 -4.28
C ASP A 103 -5.41 18.17 -5.50
N GLN A 104 -5.69 18.67 -6.71
CA GLN A 104 -5.41 17.95 -7.94
C GLN A 104 -3.91 17.77 -8.18
N GLU A 105 -3.07 18.68 -7.68
CA GLU A 105 -1.62 18.63 -7.84
C GLU A 105 -1.02 17.55 -6.94
N GLU A 106 -1.43 17.49 -5.68
CA GLU A 106 -1.10 16.45 -4.72
C GLU A 106 -1.53 15.08 -5.24
N LEU A 107 -2.77 14.93 -5.72
CA LEU A 107 -3.25 13.66 -6.24
C LEU A 107 -2.50 13.22 -7.51
N ALA A 108 -2.15 14.16 -8.38
CA ALA A 108 -1.37 13.90 -9.59
C ALA A 108 0.06 13.48 -9.25
N HIS A 109 0.71 14.21 -8.33
CA HIS A 109 2.02 13.84 -7.81
C HIS A 109 1.97 12.45 -7.17
N MET A 110 0.93 12.20 -6.36
CA MET A 110 0.77 10.92 -5.68
C MET A 110 0.63 9.75 -6.68
N THR A 111 -0.17 9.97 -7.72
CA THR A 111 -0.41 8.99 -8.78
C THR A 111 0.84 8.75 -9.64
N SER A 112 1.67 9.78 -9.85
CA SER A 112 2.89 9.68 -10.67
C SER A 112 3.96 8.75 -10.07
N LEU A 113 3.93 8.59 -8.74
CA LEU A 113 4.86 7.74 -8.00
C LEU A 113 4.45 6.26 -8.01
N VAL A 114 3.25 5.94 -8.51
CA VAL A 114 2.76 4.57 -8.57
C VAL A 114 3.08 3.93 -9.91
N ILE A 115 3.76 2.78 -9.87
CA ILE A 115 3.98 1.94 -11.05
C ILE A 115 2.62 1.39 -11.48
N LYS A 116 2.06 1.93 -12.58
CA LYS A 116 0.84 1.40 -13.20
C LYS A 116 1.10 -0.01 -13.71
N ILE A 117 0.30 -0.99 -13.30
CA ILE A 117 0.25 -2.28 -13.99
C ILE A 117 -0.50 -2.04 -15.31
N PRO A 118 0.05 -2.47 -16.47
CA PRO A 118 -0.71 -2.41 -17.72
C PRO A 118 -2.01 -3.23 -17.60
N PRO A 119 -3.10 -2.83 -18.27
CA PRO A 119 -4.35 -3.58 -18.25
C PRO A 119 -4.14 -5.04 -18.70
N VAL A 120 -4.88 -5.95 -18.05
CA VAL A 120 -4.78 -7.42 -18.15
C VAL A 120 -4.94 -7.96 -19.57
N GLU A 121 -5.47 -7.16 -20.50
CA GLU A 121 -5.68 -7.52 -21.91
C GLU A 121 -4.38 -7.86 -22.68
N ASP A 122 -3.20 -7.50 -22.15
CA ASP A 122 -1.90 -7.71 -22.82
C ASP A 122 -1.07 -8.88 -22.23
N LEU A 123 -1.64 -9.69 -21.32
CA LEU A 123 -0.95 -10.82 -20.68
C LEU A 123 -0.90 -12.11 -21.52
N GLY A 124 -1.48 -12.09 -22.73
CA GLY A 124 -1.52 -13.26 -23.61
C GLY A 124 -0.16 -13.76 -24.10
N LYS A 125 0.91 -12.96 -24.08
CA LYS A 125 2.24 -13.37 -24.59
C LYS A 125 3.41 -12.56 -24.03
N ARG A 126 3.69 -12.54 -22.72
CA ARG A 126 4.99 -12.00 -22.25
C ARG A 126 5.59 -12.81 -21.09
N PRO A 127 6.91 -13.08 -21.12
CA PRO A 127 7.61 -13.72 -20.02
C PRO A 127 7.48 -12.86 -18.76
N SER A 128 7.51 -13.50 -17.60
CA SER A 128 7.28 -12.90 -16.29
C SER A 128 7.95 -11.53 -16.14
N PHE A 129 7.29 -10.60 -15.45
CA PHE A 129 7.79 -9.24 -15.20
C PHE A 129 9.25 -9.21 -14.67
N LEU A 130 9.66 -10.27 -13.97
CA LEU A 130 11.04 -10.52 -13.55
C LEU A 130 12.04 -10.64 -14.72
N ALA A 131 11.66 -11.24 -15.84
CA ALA A 131 12.50 -11.35 -17.04
C ALA A 131 12.82 -10.00 -17.69
N ARG A 132 11.98 -8.96 -17.46
CA ARG A 132 12.21 -7.60 -17.96
C ARG A 132 13.05 -6.75 -17.03
N LEU A 133 12.94 -6.93 -15.71
CA LEU A 133 13.73 -6.20 -14.72
C LEU A 133 15.17 -6.72 -14.61
N PHE A 134 15.41 -8.00 -14.89
CA PHE A 134 16.75 -8.61 -14.83
C PHE A 134 17.36 -8.94 -16.21
N GLY A 135 16.67 -8.61 -17.30
CA GLY A 135 17.10 -8.90 -18.68
C GLY A 135 18.09 -7.91 -19.31
N CYS A 136 18.58 -6.91 -18.59
CA CYS A 136 19.57 -5.93 -19.07
C CYS A 136 20.89 -5.94 -18.27
N MET A 137 21.34 -7.13 -17.85
CA MET A 137 22.76 -7.34 -17.58
C MET A 137 23.28 -8.45 -18.51
N LYS A 138 23.59 -8.04 -19.74
CA LYS A 138 24.64 -8.66 -20.53
C LYS A 138 25.65 -7.56 -20.88
N ALA A 139 26.78 -7.60 -20.19
CA ALA A 139 28.11 -7.38 -20.75
C ALA A 139 29.03 -8.35 -20.01
#